data_AF-A0A356QC82-F1
#
_entry.id   AF-A0A356QC82-F1
#
_cell.length_a   1.000
_cell.length_b   1.000
_cell.length_c   1.000
_cell.angle_alpha   90.00
_cell.angle_beta   90.00
_cell.angle_gamma   90.00
#
_symmetry.space_group_name_H-M   'P 1'
#
loop_
_entity.id
_entity.type
_entity.pdbx_description
1 polymer ?
#
loop_
_entity_poly.entity_id
_entity_poly.type
_entity_poly.pdbx_seq_one_letter_code
_entity_poly.pdbx_strand_id
1 'polypeptide(L)'
;VAIVTTIALDHANFLGNDLEQIGREKAGIFRPLKPAVLGSQSLPPSVLESAIAIAAHSYALGTAFSHSAGETVGNPWCWHGL
;
A
#
# COMPACT_ATOMS: atom_id res chain seq x y z
N VAL A 1 7.60 -9.97 5.14
CA VAL A 1 6.61 -8.87 5.05
C VAL A 1 6.99 -8.05 3.84
N ALA A 2 6.01 -7.63 3.05
CA ALA A 2 6.22 -6.76 1.90
C ALA A 2 5.28 -5.55 1.99
N ILE A 3 5.70 -4.40 1.48
CA ILE A 3 5.00 -3.12 1.64
C ILE A 3 4.97 -2.40 0.30
N VAL A 4 3.79 -1.99 -0.14
CA VAL A 4 3.62 -1.02 -1.23
C VAL A 4 3.16 0.28 -0.61
N THR A 5 4.01 1.30 -0.61
CA THR A 5 3.75 2.58 0.07
C THR A 5 2.78 3.46 -0.73
N THR A 6 3.10 3.70 -2.01
CA THR A 6 2.32 4.52 -2.93
C THR A 6 2.48 4.01 -4.35
N ILE A 7 1.52 4.32 -5.22
CA ILE A 7 1.62 4.15 -6.66
C ILE A 7 1.35 5.51 -7.30
N ALA A 8 2.25 5.92 -8.19
CA ALA A 8 2.14 7.16 -8.93
C ALA A 8 2.78 6.96 -10.30
N LEU A 9 2.42 7.84 -11.24
CA LEU A 9 3.19 7.99 -12.46
C LEU A 9 4.47 8.72 -12.09
N ASP A 10 5.59 8.01 -12.10
CA ASP A 10 6.91 8.61 -11.98
C ASP A 10 7.65 8.34 -13.29
N HIS A 11 8.25 9.37 -13.88
CA HIS A 11 8.93 9.29 -15.17
C HIS A 11 8.11 8.55 -16.26
N ALA A 12 6.94 9.08 -16.63
CA ALA A 12 5.97 8.51 -17.59
C ALA A 12 6.58 7.95 -18.91
N ASN A 13 7.77 8.43 -19.30
CA ASN A 13 8.50 7.92 -20.45
C ASN A 13 9.03 6.47 -20.32
N PHE A 14 9.11 5.89 -19.11
CA PHE A 14 9.70 4.55 -18.87
C PHE A 14 8.73 3.49 -18.35
N LEU A 15 7.68 3.87 -17.60
CA LEU A 15 6.80 2.93 -16.88
C LEU A 15 5.41 2.77 -17.51
N GLY A 16 5.12 3.50 -18.58
CA GLY A 16 3.78 3.60 -19.16
C GLY A 16 2.88 4.55 -18.36
N ASN A 17 1.68 4.80 -18.90
CA ASN A 17 0.72 5.77 -18.35
C ASN A 17 -0.41 5.10 -17.54
N ASP A 18 -0.23 3.85 -17.14
CA ASP A 18 -1.27 3.05 -16.47
C ASP A 18 -0.87 2.70 -15.04
N LEU A 19 -1.52 3.36 -14.08
CA LEU A 19 -1.34 3.09 -12.65
C LEU A 19 -1.67 1.64 -12.29
N GLU A 20 -2.60 0.99 -12.99
CA GLU A 20 -2.93 -0.43 -12.75
C GLU A 20 -1.77 -1.35 -13.11
N GLN A 21 -1.07 -1.08 -14.22
CA GLN A 21 0.09 -1.85 -14.62
C GLN A 21 1.25 -1.67 -13.63
N ILE A 22 1.53 -0.44 -13.24
CA ILE A 22 2.56 -0.12 -12.24
C ILE A 22 2.20 -0.78 -10.90
N GLY A 23 0.93 -0.75 -10.53
CA GLY A 23 0.38 -1.41 -9.34
C GLY A 23 0.68 -2.91 -9.31
N ARG A 24 0.32 -3.63 -10.38
CA ARG A 24 0.61 -5.07 -10.52
C ARG A 24 2.09 -5.39 -10.39
N GLU A 25 2.94 -4.65 -11.11
CA GLU A 25 4.38 -4.89 -11.13
C GLU A 25 4.99 -4.72 -9.74
N LYS A 26 4.68 -3.60 -9.06
CA LYS A 26 5.16 -3.35 -7.69
C LYS A 26 4.59 -4.35 -6.70
N ALA A 27 3.34 -4.79 -6.87
CA ALA A 27 2.73 -5.82 -6.03
C ALA A 27 3.37 -7.22 -6.21
N GLY A 28 4.19 -7.44 -7.24
CA GLY A 28 4.96 -8.67 -7.45
C GLY A 28 5.94 -9.01 -6.31
N ILE A 29 6.24 -8.06 -5.41
CA ILE A 29 7.04 -8.32 -4.20
C ILE A 29 6.27 -9.09 -3.11
N PHE A 30 4.94 -9.18 -3.20
CA PHE A 30 4.14 -9.94 -2.25
C PHE A 30 4.50 -11.43 -2.29
N ARG A 31 4.17 -12.13 -1.20
CA ARG A 31 4.44 -13.57 -1.06
C ARG A 31 3.19 -14.27 -0.50
N PRO A 32 2.87 -15.49 -0.96
CA PRO A 32 1.72 -16.23 -0.46
C PRO A 32 1.75 -16.41 1.05
N LEU A 33 0.60 -16.24 1.71
CA LEU A 33 0.42 -16.42 3.16
C LEU A 33 1.34 -15.52 4.01
N LYS A 34 1.95 -14.48 3.43
CA LYS A 34 2.79 -13.50 4.14
C LYS A 34 2.07 -12.15 4.20
N PRO A 35 2.40 -11.30 5.21
CA PRO A 35 1.85 -9.96 5.28
C PRO A 35 2.22 -9.09 4.07
N ALA A 36 1.20 -8.48 3.48
CA ALA A 36 1.25 -7.46 2.44
C ALA A 36 0.64 -6.16 3.00
N VAL A 37 1.48 -5.14 3.20
CA VAL A 37 1.05 -3.86 3.75
C VAL A 37 0.78 -2.89 2.60
N LEU A 38 -0.42 -2.32 2.60
CA LEU A 38 -0.92 -1.37 1.61
C LEU A 38 -0.89 0.02 2.24
N GLY A 39 0.15 0.80 1.92
CA GLY A 39 0.52 2.03 2.62
C GLY A 39 -0.21 3.30 2.18
N SER A 40 -1.13 3.21 1.24
CA SER A 40 -1.93 4.35 0.78
C SER A 40 -3.39 3.95 0.58
N GLN A 41 -4.30 4.89 0.86
CA GLN A 41 -5.74 4.76 0.58
C GLN A 41 -6.07 4.97 -0.91
N SER A 42 -5.11 5.44 -1.71
CA SER A 42 -5.25 5.71 -3.14
C SER A 42 -4.49 4.70 -4.03
N LEU A 43 -4.18 3.52 -3.52
CA LEU A 43 -3.57 2.47 -4.34
C LEU A 43 -4.56 1.99 -5.41
N PRO A 44 -4.11 1.74 -6.65
CA PRO A 44 -4.95 1.16 -7.68
C PRO A 44 -5.39 -0.27 -7.26
N PRO A 45 -6.64 -0.66 -7.59
CA PRO A 45 -7.19 -1.99 -7.33
C PRO A 45 -6.24 -3.17 -7.59
N SER A 46 -5.48 -3.12 -8.69
CA SER A 46 -4.45 -4.12 -9.03
C SER A 46 -3.52 -4.53 -7.89
N VAL A 47 -3.17 -3.62 -6.97
CA VAL A 47 -2.29 -3.95 -5.85
C VAL A 47 -2.99 -4.91 -4.88
N LEU A 48 -4.23 -4.59 -4.50
CA LEU A 48 -5.03 -5.45 -3.62
C LEU A 48 -5.39 -6.77 -4.31
N GLU A 49 -5.78 -6.72 -5.58
CA GLU A 49 -6.07 -7.90 -6.39
C GLU A 49 -4.87 -8.85 -6.46
N SER A 50 -3.65 -8.32 -6.63
CA SER A 50 -2.42 -9.11 -6.65
C SER A 50 -2.16 -9.80 -5.30
N ALA A 51 -2.45 -9.14 -4.18
CA ALA A 51 -2.34 -9.75 -2.85
C ALA A 51 -3.37 -10.88 -2.66
N ILE A 52 -4.63 -10.64 -3.07
CA ILE A 52 -5.71 -11.64 -3.00
C ILE A 52 -5.38 -12.86 -3.87
N ALA A 53 -4.89 -12.65 -5.09
CA ALA A 53 -4.60 -13.72 -6.05
C ALA A 53 -3.60 -14.76 -5.53
N ILE A 54 -2.68 -14.36 -4.65
CA ILE A 54 -1.68 -15.25 -4.05
C ILE A 54 -2.00 -15.60 -2.58
N ALA A 55 -3.17 -15.23 -2.07
CA ALA A 55 -3.57 -15.39 -0.67
C ALA A 55 -2.56 -14.74 0.31
N ALA A 56 -2.05 -13.55 -0.01
CA ALA A 56 -1.28 -12.75 0.94
C ALA A 56 -2.21 -12.09 1.97
N HIS A 57 -1.77 -11.98 3.22
CA HIS A 57 -2.55 -11.33 4.28
C HIS A 57 -2.42 -9.82 4.14
N SER A 58 -3.49 -9.16 3.71
CA SER A 58 -3.48 -7.73 3.38
C SER A 58 -3.80 -6.86 4.59
N TYR A 59 -2.97 -5.85 4.83
CA TYR A 59 -3.16 -4.84 5.88
C TYR A 59 -3.13 -3.45 5.24
N ALA A 60 -4.28 -2.78 5.16
CA ALA A 60 -4.41 -1.51 4.45
C ALA A 60 -4.53 -0.29 5.36
N LEU A 61 -3.84 0.80 4.99
CA LEU A 61 -4.05 2.10 5.59
C LEU A 61 -5.51 2.55 5.38
N GLY A 62 -6.16 3.04 6.43
CA GLY A 62 -7.57 3.39 6.46
C GLY A 62 -8.52 2.25 6.82
N THR A 63 -8.05 0.99 6.84
CA THR A 63 -8.86 -0.17 7.23
C THR A 63 -8.25 -0.95 8.38
N ALA A 64 -6.99 -1.38 8.23
CA ALA A 64 -6.25 -2.13 9.24
C ALA A 64 -5.48 -1.21 10.19
N PHE A 65 -5.03 -0.04 9.73
CA PHE A 65 -4.34 0.96 10.55
C PHE A 65 -4.55 2.36 9.99
N SER A 66 -4.32 3.39 10.79
CA SER A 66 -4.45 4.80 10.46
C SER A 66 -3.52 5.65 11.32
N HIS A 67 -3.31 6.90 10.89
CA HIS A 67 -2.61 7.90 11.67
C HIS A 67 -3.30 9.25 11.54
N SER A 68 -3.11 10.11 12.53
CA SER A 68 -3.56 11.50 12.54
C SER A 68 -2.52 12.39 13.21
N ALA A 69 -2.68 13.71 13.05
CA ALA A 69 -1.87 14.67 13.78
C ALA A 69 -2.13 14.55 15.29
N GLY A 70 -1.05 14.51 16.07
CA GLY A 70 -1.10 14.57 17.52
C GLY A 70 -1.22 16.01 18.01
N GLU A 71 -1.96 16.22 19.10
CA GLU A 71 -2.21 17.55 19.66
C GLU A 71 -1.12 18.00 20.66
N THR A 72 -0.20 17.09 21.03
CA THR A 72 0.81 17.35 22.07
C THR A 72 2.14 17.79 21.48
N VAL A 73 2.71 18.88 22.00
CA VAL A 73 4.07 19.31 21.68
C VAL A 73 5.06 18.20 22.04
N GLY A 74 5.82 17.70 21.06
CA GLY A 74 6.75 16.58 21.22
C GLY A 74 6.20 15.20 20.85
N ASN A 75 4.88 15.08 20.59
CA ASN A 75 4.29 13.87 20.04
C ASN A 75 3.33 14.20 18.88
N PRO A 76 3.87 14.50 17.68
CA PRO A 76 3.09 15.01 16.56
C PRO A 76 2.24 13.96 15.83
N TRP A 77 2.27 12.68 16.24
CA TRP A 77 1.57 11.60 15.57
C TRP A 77 0.74 10.76 16.54
N CYS A 78 -0.53 10.55 16.20
CA CYS A 78 -1.38 9.55 16.82
C CYS A 78 -1.55 8.38 15.85
N TRP A 79 -1.28 7.17 16.30
CA TRP A 79 -1.42 5.94 15.51
C TRP A 79 -2.55 5.08 16.07
N HIS A 80 -3.33 4.47 15.18
CA HIS A 80 -4.39 3.54 15.52
C HIS A 80 -4.39 2.37 14.53
N GLY A 81 -4.81 1.19 14.94
CA GLY A 81 -4.89 0.04 14.05
C GLY A 81 -5.22 -1.24 14.79
N LEU A 82 -5.32 -2.32 14.02
CA LEU A 82 -5.34 -3.69 14.52
C LEU A 82 -4.19 -3.93 15.49
#